data_AF-A0A4V1BZQ8-F1
#
_entry.id   AF-A0A4V1BZQ8-F1
#
_cell.length_a   1.000
_cell.length_b   1.000
_cell.length_c   1.000
_cell.angle_alpha   90.00
_cell.angle_beta   90.00
_cell.angle_gamma   90.00
#
_symmetry.space_group_name_H-M   'P 1'
#
loop_
_entity.id
_entity.type
_entity.pdbx_description
1 polymer ?
#
loop_
_entity_poly.entity_id
_entity_poly.type
_entity_poly.pdbx_seq_one_letter_code
_entity_poly.pdbx_strand_id
1 'polypeptide(L)'
;MRTKSQRHIDALAQLPQFMPASLEPHKENRVVNVLTGAIIQAIPDPDDEEHENIQVAFPGGQPFEAVAPMYLQLQVVEAARYYADSAEDGSGAISKRAADLLEHLTGKHDI
;
A
#
# COMPACT_ATOMS: atom_id res chain seq x y z
N MET A 1 19.90 11.29 8.44
CA MET A 1 19.24 11.75 7.20
C MET A 1 18.48 10.56 6.62
N ARG A 2 17.27 10.72 6.08
CA ARG A 2 16.54 9.59 5.45
C ARG A 2 17.02 9.37 4.00
N THR A 3 17.21 8.12 3.59
CA THR A 3 17.57 7.75 2.19
C THR A 3 16.38 7.97 1.24
N LYS A 4 16.62 7.95 -0.08
CA LYS A 4 15.54 8.05 -1.08
C LYS A 4 14.54 6.89 -0.94
N SER A 5 15.02 5.67 -0.79
CA SER A 5 14.19 4.47 -0.58
C SER A 5 13.35 4.58 0.70
N GLN A 6 13.88 5.09 1.81
CA GLN A 6 13.11 5.36 3.03
C GLN A 6 11.99 6.39 2.81
N ARG A 7 12.26 7.48 2.07
CA ARG A 7 11.22 8.47 1.73
C ARG A 7 10.08 7.87 0.88
N HIS A 8 10.38 6.88 0.04
CA HIS A 8 9.33 6.17 -0.72
C HIS A 8 8.48 5.26 0.18
N ILE A 9 9.08 4.60 1.19
CA ILE A 9 8.32 3.87 2.21
C ILE A 9 7.38 4.82 2.97
N ASP A 10 7.88 6.00 3.37
CA ASP A 10 7.06 7.01 4.03
C ASP A 10 5.88 7.47 3.16
N ALA A 11 6.10 7.60 1.84
CA ALA A 11 5.05 7.97 0.89
C ALA A 11 4.02 6.85 0.69
N LEU A 12 4.47 5.59 0.56
CA LEU A 12 3.59 4.43 0.45
C LEU A 12 2.69 4.28 1.68
N ALA A 13 3.23 4.54 2.88
CA ALA A 13 2.49 4.48 4.15
C ALA A 13 1.29 5.43 4.22
N GLN A 14 1.23 6.45 3.37
CA GLN A 14 0.10 7.39 3.29
C GLN A 14 -1.06 6.86 2.43
N LEU A 15 -0.88 5.77 1.70
CA LEU A 15 -1.90 5.23 0.80
C LEU A 15 -2.79 4.21 1.52
N PRO A 16 -4.10 4.12 1.21
CA PRO A 16 -5.05 3.27 1.92
C PRO A 16 -4.67 1.80 2.00
N GLN A 17 -4.15 1.26 0.90
CA GLN A 17 -3.74 -0.14 0.83
C GLN A 17 -2.47 -0.45 1.66
N PHE A 18 -1.85 0.55 2.29
CA PHE A 18 -0.68 0.42 3.16
C PHE A 18 -0.91 0.99 4.57
N MET A 19 -2.17 1.12 5.01
CA MET A 19 -2.53 1.53 6.38
C MET A 19 -2.93 0.33 7.28
N PRO A 20 -2.03 -0.62 7.61
CA PRO A 20 -2.33 -1.64 8.60
C PRO A 20 -2.39 -1.01 10.01
N ALA A 21 -3.42 -1.33 10.78
CA ALA A 21 -3.67 -0.77 12.11
C ALA A 21 -2.56 -1.05 13.16
N SER A 22 -1.63 -1.96 12.86
CA SER A 22 -0.69 -2.52 13.84
C SER A 22 0.80 -2.28 13.54
N LEU A 23 1.15 -1.52 12.49
CA LEU A 23 2.55 -1.25 12.14
C LEU A 23 2.85 0.23 12.22
N GLU A 24 4.07 0.55 12.65
CA GLU A 24 4.65 1.90 12.57
C GLU A 24 5.67 1.94 11.41
N PRO A 25 5.26 2.35 10.19
CA PRO A 25 6.10 2.24 8.99
C PRO A 25 7.44 2.97 9.11
N HIS A 26 7.44 4.08 9.86
CA HIS A 26 8.61 4.92 10.10
C HIS A 26 9.66 4.28 11.03
N LYS A 27 9.28 3.31 11.87
CA LYS A 27 10.20 2.60 12.76
C LYS A 27 10.82 1.38 12.09
N GLU A 28 10.07 0.72 11.23
CA GLU A 28 10.48 -0.54 10.62
C GLU A 28 11.02 -0.39 9.19
N ASN A 29 10.97 0.82 8.62
CA ASN A 29 11.35 1.10 7.22
C ASN A 29 10.69 0.13 6.22
N ARG A 30 9.46 -0.28 6.53
CA ARG A 30 8.65 -1.15 5.70
C ARG A 30 7.17 -0.82 5.82
N VAL A 31 6.43 -1.17 4.78
CA VAL A 31 4.97 -1.16 4.76
C VAL A 31 4.47 -2.54 4.32
N VAL A 32 3.24 -2.86 4.70
CA VAL A 32 2.56 -4.08 4.25
C VAL A 32 1.35 -3.68 3.44
N ASN A 33 1.27 -4.18 2.22
CA ASN A 33 0.09 -4.01 1.38
C ASN A 33 -1.03 -4.91 1.95
N VAL A 34 -2.12 -4.33 2.43
CA VAL A 34 -3.20 -5.06 3.13
C VAL A 34 -4.00 -5.95 2.19
N LEU A 35 -3.98 -5.70 0.87
CA LEU A 35 -4.71 -6.48 -0.12
C LEU A 35 -3.95 -7.75 -0.53
N THR A 36 -2.63 -7.67 -0.58
CA THR A 36 -1.77 -8.76 -1.10
C THR A 36 -0.91 -9.43 -0.03
N GLY A 37 -0.79 -8.82 1.15
CA GLY A 37 0.17 -9.22 2.18
C GLY A 37 1.63 -8.95 1.79
N ALA A 38 1.89 -8.27 0.67
CA ALA A 38 3.25 -7.97 0.24
C ALA A 38 3.94 -7.04 1.23
N ILE A 39 5.18 -7.38 1.60
CA ILE A 39 6.06 -6.56 2.43
C ILE A 39 6.94 -5.76 1.50
N ILE A 40 6.93 -4.44 1.66
CA ILE A 40 7.76 -3.51 0.89
C ILE A 40 8.72 -2.88 1.88
N GLN A 41 10.02 -3.02 1.63
CA GLN A 41 11.07 -2.59 2.54
C GLN A 41 12.08 -1.70 1.83
N ALA A 42 12.57 -0.67 2.52
CA ALA A 42 13.68 0.13 2.02
C ALA A 42 14.96 -0.72 1.97
N ILE A 43 15.65 -0.69 0.83
CA ILE A 43 16.99 -1.27 0.71
C ILE A 43 17.99 -0.29 1.32
N PRO A 44 18.85 -0.71 2.26
CA PRO A 44 19.94 0.11 2.76
C PRO A 44 20.85 0.50 1.60
N ASP A 45 21.24 1.78 1.54
CA ASP A 45 22.21 2.28 0.57
C ASP A 45 23.55 2.46 1.28
N PRO A 46 24.45 1.46 1.24
CA PRO A 46 25.74 1.53 1.93
C PRO A 46 26.74 2.46 1.25
N ASP A 47 26.55 2.74 -0.04
CA ASP A 47 27.49 3.51 -0.87
C ASP A 47 26.98 4.94 -1.17
N ASP A 48 25.78 5.29 -0.68
CA ASP A 48 25.11 6.60 -0.85
C ASP A 48 25.03 7.02 -2.33
N GLU A 49 24.82 6.04 -3.22
CA GLU A 49 24.60 6.26 -4.66
C GLU A 49 23.22 6.87 -4.96
N GLU A 50 22.48 7.24 -3.91
CA GLU A 50 21.09 7.65 -3.93
C GLU A 50 20.19 6.59 -4.59
N HIS A 51 20.46 5.31 -4.33
CA HIS A 51 19.69 4.24 -4.95
C HIS A 51 18.25 4.27 -4.43
N GLU A 52 17.30 4.30 -5.36
CA GLU A 52 15.88 4.40 -5.05
C GLU A 52 15.15 3.06 -5.13
N ASN A 53 15.86 1.94 -5.06
CA ASN A 53 15.22 0.64 -5.11
C ASN A 53 14.59 0.29 -3.75
N ILE A 54 13.50 -0.47 -3.81
CA ILE A 54 12.82 -1.10 -2.68
C ILE A 54 12.78 -2.60 -2.90
N GLN A 55 12.79 -3.35 -1.81
CA GLN A 55 12.58 -4.79 -1.86
C GLN A 55 11.09 -5.07 -1.69
N VAL A 56 10.55 -5.96 -2.52
CA VAL A 56 9.16 -6.43 -2.44
C VAL A 56 9.18 -7.94 -2.21
N ALA A 57 8.45 -8.39 -1.20
CA ALA A 57 8.30 -9.79 -0.86
C ALA A 57 6.83 -10.17 -0.69
N PHE A 58 6.34 -11.10 -1.51
CA PHE A 58 5.01 -11.69 -1.34
C PHE A 58 5.06 -12.85 -0.33
N PRO A 59 3.98 -13.14 0.40
CA PRO A 59 3.92 -14.31 1.28
C PRO A 59 4.27 -15.61 0.54
N GLY A 60 5.30 -16.31 1.01
CA GLY A 60 5.79 -17.56 0.41
C GLY A 60 6.59 -17.40 -0.89
N GLY A 61 6.77 -16.17 -1.39
CA GLY A 61 7.54 -15.86 -2.60
C GLY A 61 9.00 -15.50 -2.31
N GLN A 62 9.83 -15.54 -3.36
CA GLN A 62 11.18 -14.99 -3.30
C GLN A 62 11.12 -13.45 -3.37
N PRO A 63 11.87 -12.73 -2.52
CA PRO A 63 11.97 -11.28 -2.62
C PRO A 63 12.60 -10.84 -3.94
N PHE A 64 12.20 -9.68 -4.44
CA PHE A 64 12.80 -9.04 -5.62
C PHE A 64 12.90 -7.53 -5.42
N GLU A 65 13.72 -6.88 -6.23
CA GLU A 65 13.87 -5.42 -6.22
C GLU A 65 12.95 -4.75 -7.22
N ALA A 66 12.40 -3.60 -6.82
CA ALA A 66 11.61 -2.74 -7.67
C ALA A 66 12.15 -1.30 -7.61
N VAL A 67 12.04 -0.59 -8.73
CA VAL A 67 12.34 0.85 -8.82
C VAL A 67 11.25 1.61 -8.07
N ALA A 68 11.58 2.26 -6.95
CA ALA A 68 10.56 2.80 -6.05
C ALA A 68 9.67 3.88 -6.65
N PRO A 69 10.14 4.83 -7.49
CA PRO A 69 9.25 5.79 -8.13
C PRO A 69 8.17 5.14 -8.99
N MET A 70 8.55 4.12 -9.78
CA MET A 70 7.60 3.39 -10.62
C MET A 70 6.60 2.61 -9.77
N TYR A 71 7.08 1.95 -8.73
CA TYR A 71 6.22 1.22 -7.80
C TYR A 71 5.22 2.16 -7.10
N LEU A 72 5.68 3.30 -6.59
CA LEU A 72 4.83 4.30 -5.95
C LEU A 72 3.78 4.84 -6.91
N GLN A 73 4.13 5.15 -8.16
CA GLN A 73 3.15 5.61 -9.17
C GLN A 73 2.04 4.58 -9.40
N LEU A 74 2.38 3.29 -9.53
CA LEU A 74 1.39 2.22 -9.70
C LEU A 74 0.46 2.14 -8.49
N GLN A 75 1.00 2.26 -7.28
CA GLN A 75 0.22 2.21 -6.05
C GLN A 75 -0.67 3.45 -5.86
N VAL A 76 -0.23 4.62 -6.29
CA VAL A 76 -1.07 5.83 -6.31
C VAL A 76 -2.26 5.66 -7.26
N VAL A 77 -2.05 5.08 -8.44
CA VAL A 77 -3.14 4.79 -9.39
C VAL A 77 -4.14 3.80 -8.80
N GLU A 78 -3.66 2.76 -8.12
CA GLU A 78 -4.51 1.79 -7.41
C GLU A 78 -5.35 2.46 -6.31
N ALA A 79 -4.72 3.29 -5.48
CA ALA A 79 -5.41 4.06 -4.45
C ALA A 79 -6.48 5.00 -5.04
N ALA A 80 -6.16 5.70 -6.14
CA ALA A 80 -7.10 6.59 -6.81
C ALA A 80 -8.29 5.84 -7.40
N ARG A 81 -8.06 4.65 -7.99
CA ARG A 81 -9.14 3.79 -8.50
C ARG A 81 -10.03 3.28 -7.38
N TYR A 82 -9.45 2.91 -6.23
CA TYR A 82 -10.24 2.57 -5.06
C TYR A 82 -11.23 3.70 -4.75
N TYR A 83 -10.78 4.95 -4.61
CA TYR A 83 -11.70 6.06 -4.33
C TYR A 83 -12.72 6.32 -5.46
N ALA A 84 -12.31 6.24 -6.72
CA ALA A 84 -13.21 6.51 -7.85
C ALA A 84 -14.31 5.44 -8.00
N ASP A 85 -13.97 4.17 -7.78
CA ASP A 85 -14.86 3.03 -8.00
C ASP A 85 -15.59 2.57 -6.72
N SER A 86 -15.11 2.94 -5.53
CA SER A 86 -15.69 2.53 -4.24
C SER A 86 -16.44 3.62 -3.45
N ALA A 87 -16.44 4.88 -3.92
CA ALA A 87 -17.11 5.96 -3.20
C ALA A 87 -18.63 5.69 -3.02
N GLU A 88 -19.16 6.13 -1.88
CA GLU A 88 -20.61 6.23 -1.58
C GLU A 88 -21.39 7.02 -2.66
N ASP A 89 -20.69 7.85 -3.43
CA ASP A 89 -21.22 8.66 -4.54
C ASP A 89 -20.97 8.02 -5.93
N GLY A 90 -20.34 6.84 -5.97
CA GLY A 90 -20.12 6.08 -7.19
C GLY A 90 -21.46 5.65 -7.79
N SER A 91 -21.87 6.28 -8.89
CA SER A 91 -23.12 5.91 -9.60
C SER A 91 -23.02 4.57 -10.35
N GLY A 92 -21.87 3.89 -10.27
CA GLY A 92 -21.61 2.63 -10.91
C GLY A 92 -22.24 1.43 -10.18
N ALA A 93 -22.59 0.40 -10.95
CA ALA A 93 -23.17 -0.84 -10.41
C ALA A 93 -22.25 -1.58 -9.43
N ILE A 94 -20.93 -1.37 -9.52
CA ILE A 94 -19.94 -1.98 -8.62
C ILE A 94 -19.95 -1.28 -7.26
N SER A 95 -19.94 0.06 -7.24
CA SER A 95 -19.97 0.87 -6.01
C SER A 95 -21.20 0.55 -5.17
N LYS A 96 -22.38 0.48 -5.81
CA LYS A 96 -23.62 0.10 -5.12
C LYS A 96 -23.54 -1.30 -4.48
N ARG A 97 -23.01 -2.29 -5.21
CA ARG A 97 -22.85 -3.66 -4.66
C ARG A 97 -21.86 -3.71 -3.51
N ALA A 98 -20.79 -2.92 -3.57
CA ALA A 98 -19.82 -2.84 -2.49
C ALA A 98 -20.45 -2.22 -1.23
N ALA A 99 -21.25 -1.16 -1.37
CA ALA A 99 -21.98 -0.54 -0.27
C ALA A 99 -23.02 -1.48 0.35
N ASP A 100 -23.87 -2.13 -0.47
CA ASP A 100 -24.87 -3.10 0.00
C ASP A 100 -24.20 -4.26 0.79
N LEU A 101 -23.05 -4.74 0.30
CA LEU A 101 -22.28 -5.79 0.96
C LEU A 101 -21.67 -5.31 2.28
N LEU A 102 -21.11 -4.10 2.31
CA LEU A 102 -20.53 -3.52 3.51
C LEU A 102 -21.61 -3.32 4.59
N GLU A 103 -22.76 -2.74 4.24
CA GLU A 103 -23.91 -2.59 5.14
C GLU A 103 -24.36 -3.94 5.70
N HIS A 104 -24.49 -4.96 4.83
CA HIS A 104 -24.84 -6.30 5.26
C HIS A 104 -23.81 -6.90 6.25
N LEU A 105 -22.52 -6.76 5.96
CA LEU A 105 -21.47 -7.29 6.81
C LEU A 105 -21.40 -6.57 8.16
N THR A 106 -21.49 -5.23 8.17
CA THR A 106 -21.58 -4.42 9.39
C THR A 106 -22.78 -4.84 10.22
N GLY A 107 -23.98 -4.96 9.63
CA GLY A 107 -25.17 -5.39 10.36
C GLY A 107 -25.11 -6.83 10.87
N LYS A 108 -24.46 -7.74 10.13
CA LYS A 108 -24.35 -9.15 10.50
C LYS A 108 -23.29 -9.41 11.57
N HIS A 109 -22.17 -8.69 11.51
CA HIS A 109 -21.01 -8.92 12.35
C HIS A 109 -20.80 -7.86 13.43
N ASP A 110 -21.66 -6.83 13.49
CA ASP A 110 -21.61 -5.71 14.44
C ASP A 110 -20.26 -4.98 14.41
N ILE A 111 -19.81 -4.64 13.20
CA ILE A 111 -18.52 -3.97 12.90
C ILE A 111 -18.72 -2.55 12.40
#